data_AF-M3URQ5-F1
#
_entry.id   AF-M3URQ5-F1
#
_cell.length_a   1.000
_cell.length_b   1.000
_cell.length_c   1.000
_cell.angle_alpha   90.00
_cell.angle_beta   90.00
_cell.angle_gamma   90.00
#
_symmetry.space_group_name_H-M   'P 1'
#
loop_
_entity.id
_entity.type
_entity.pdbx_description
1 polymer ?
#
loop_
_entity_poly.entity_id
_entity_poly.type
_entity_poly.pdbx_seq_one_letter_code
_entity_poly.pdbx_strand_id
1 'polypeptide(L)'
;MMSKKAHHRSLSTTEPPQFLSTKDGFMSPRVSLASFPNQEFSSPPTSPRNNKRIIISKSFPSTAFNKLNFLIDKSKAGKVTPQCKLPTIITQKVDECVDVASLVNLVETYEIYFIENIKEVDLTKPRMVFWRMEETHRNLFTKLFDGIKTNSIVSSVLIRFLVEKYDQHSEQNIITDFLNKIILNKDEIFSSNGDPVYRSDGSIIEASSEVLIDLMFDINDNQSTFDIMLYSNALVMKPYEYALKLKKKHLELKEVIEKESLELVRTKIEKAILLLVEINKIDDETKELIHEVFSDKIYSEEFNKKLQTRLYPKIEIFSLPQYKRTVNDSTNQRRRRNTIGSRNGLPVNIQYKYENIRFKSIKRRSEEILAPTVKRIYEELIIPRKKRSDPNQILALEVINTDNICDLGVDILTQQFIFRDIKILQMISIQEVMLADKAPSIQQAIETLVSIEKLILQLIVVKGTFKLFIKIAMKCCELGDFNIGFIMYSCVVQISVKNPSFLNELKKSKLIFERLQELFSISKNHQNYREEFEKREVAYRIPILTIWIHDMLSSLEEETKIEYRFNVRKLKNVSLCIKTMIELKTIKIAIDCIYPVQDFLCQFS
;
A
#
# COMPACT_ATOMS: atom_id res chain seq x y z
N MET A 1 39.64 32.28 53.16
CA MET A 1 40.48 33.19 52.36
C MET A 1 41.87 32.58 52.21
N MET A 2 42.14 31.86 51.13
CA MET A 2 43.51 31.64 50.64
C MET A 2 43.46 31.39 49.13
N SER A 3 44.25 32.20 48.44
CA SER A 3 44.49 32.24 47.00
C SER A 3 45.35 31.06 46.55
N LYS A 4 45.12 30.54 45.34
CA LYS A 4 46.20 30.11 44.45
C LYS A 4 45.76 29.99 42.98
N LYS A 5 46.28 30.95 42.23
CA LYS A 5 46.77 30.98 40.83
C LYS A 5 46.41 29.87 39.85
N ALA A 6 46.05 30.36 38.67
CA ALA A 6 45.80 29.72 37.40
C ALA A 6 47.04 29.05 36.75
N HIS A 7 46.77 27.98 36.01
CA HIS A 7 47.57 27.55 34.85
C HIS A 7 46.64 27.21 33.68
N HIS A 8 46.81 27.98 32.60
CA HIS A 8 46.35 27.67 31.26
C HIS A 8 47.09 26.43 30.74
N ARG A 9 46.35 25.46 30.17
CA ARG A 9 46.87 24.57 29.14
C ARG A 9 45.89 24.45 27.99
N SER A 10 46.48 24.61 26.82
CA SER A 10 45.95 24.67 25.47
C SER A 10 45.34 23.35 24.99
N LEU A 11 44.29 23.50 24.19
CA LEU A 11 43.65 22.48 23.38
C LEU A 11 44.62 21.93 22.32
N SER A 12 44.78 20.61 22.29
CA SER A 12 45.30 19.87 21.13
C SER A 12 44.15 19.03 20.57
N THR A 13 43.76 19.32 19.34
CA THR A 13 42.78 18.63 18.51
C THR A 13 43.19 17.18 18.27
N THR A 14 42.36 16.24 18.74
CA THR A 14 42.45 14.81 18.43
C THR A 14 41.77 14.52 17.08
N GLU A 15 42.48 13.80 16.23
CA GLU A 15 42.04 13.32 14.91
C GLU A 15 40.81 12.40 15.00
N PRO A 16 39.95 12.35 13.97
CA PRO A 16 38.81 11.45 13.93
C PRO A 16 39.24 10.00 13.64
N PRO A 17 38.50 9.00 14.15
CA PRO A 17 38.87 7.60 13.99
C PRO A 17 38.67 7.12 12.54
N GLN A 18 39.72 6.51 12.00
CA GLN A 18 39.69 5.75 10.75
C GLN A 18 38.83 4.49 10.93
N PHE A 19 37.70 4.43 10.24
CA PHE A 19 36.89 3.21 10.18
C PHE A 19 37.45 2.24 9.14
N LEU A 20 37.72 1.03 9.62
CA LEU A 20 38.18 -0.12 8.88
C LEU A 20 37.15 -0.57 7.85
N SER A 21 37.65 -0.70 6.62
CA SER A 21 37.19 -1.57 5.53
C SER A 21 36.53 -2.87 6.03
N THR A 22 35.27 -3.08 5.67
CA THR A 22 34.72 -4.43 5.43
C THR A 22 34.49 -4.59 3.92
N LYS A 23 35.49 -5.18 3.28
CA LYS A 23 35.34 -5.96 2.05
C LYS A 23 34.67 -7.29 2.43
N ASP A 24 34.00 -7.89 1.44
CA ASP A 24 33.18 -9.12 1.45
C ASP A 24 31.68 -8.81 1.59
N GLY A 25 30.77 -9.03 0.62
CA GLY A 25 30.83 -9.73 -0.65
C GLY A 25 29.63 -10.69 -0.76
N PHE A 26 28.51 -10.24 -1.32
CA PHE A 26 27.53 -11.11 -2.01
C PHE A 26 26.81 -10.34 -3.12
N MET A 27 26.87 -10.89 -4.33
CA MET A 27 26.34 -10.35 -5.57
C MET A 27 24.87 -10.75 -5.79
N SER A 28 24.16 -9.91 -6.55
CA SER A 28 23.57 -10.40 -7.80
C SER A 28 24.06 -9.52 -8.97
N PRO A 29 24.52 -10.10 -10.09
CA PRO A 29 25.00 -9.32 -11.24
C PRO A 29 23.81 -8.91 -12.12
N ARG A 30 23.40 -7.63 -12.16
CA ARG A 30 22.54 -7.00 -13.20
C ARG A 30 22.38 -5.50 -12.85
N VAL A 31 23.13 -4.52 -13.36
CA VAL A 31 23.58 -4.22 -14.73
C VAL A 31 25.01 -3.69 -14.66
N SER A 32 25.98 -4.44 -15.17
CA SER A 32 27.22 -3.82 -15.66
C SER A 32 26.85 -2.99 -16.88
N LEU A 33 27.13 -1.69 -16.82
CA LEU A 33 27.07 -0.75 -17.95
C LEU A 33 27.84 -1.32 -19.14
N ALA A 34 27.13 -2.02 -20.03
CA ALA A 34 27.57 -2.17 -21.41
C ALA A 34 27.20 -0.87 -22.11
N SER A 35 28.20 0.00 -22.25
CA SER A 35 28.20 1.10 -23.20
C SER A 35 27.86 0.56 -24.59
N PHE A 36 26.66 0.86 -25.08
CA PHE A 36 26.38 0.74 -26.51
C PHE A 36 27.09 1.90 -27.23
N PRO A 37 27.71 1.66 -28.40
CA PRO A 37 28.42 2.72 -29.12
C PRO A 37 27.43 3.77 -29.65
N ASN A 38 27.72 5.03 -29.34
CA ASN A 38 27.06 6.19 -29.92
C ASN A 38 27.16 6.13 -31.45
N GLN A 39 26.02 6.04 -32.15
CA GLN A 39 25.94 6.48 -33.53
C GLN A 39 25.38 7.91 -33.54
N GLU A 40 26.23 8.83 -33.98
CA GLU A 40 25.92 10.22 -34.27
C GLU A 40 24.87 10.29 -35.39
N PHE A 41 23.75 10.96 -35.13
CA PHE A 41 22.95 11.56 -36.20
C PHE A 41 22.53 12.96 -35.80
N SER A 42 22.75 13.86 -36.75
CA SER A 42 22.57 15.30 -36.77
C SER A 42 21.10 15.74 -36.62
N SER A 43 20.88 16.80 -35.84
CA SER A 43 19.71 17.69 -35.92
C SER A 43 19.77 18.54 -37.22
N PRO A 44 18.74 19.35 -37.63
CA PRO A 44 17.47 19.76 -36.99
C PRO A 44 16.28 19.92 -38.01
N PRO A 45 15.23 20.79 -37.91
CA PRO A 45 14.47 21.41 -36.79
C PRO A 45 12.90 21.35 -36.91
N THR A 46 12.20 21.96 -35.93
CA THR A 46 10.83 22.57 -35.91
C THR A 46 9.55 21.74 -35.65
N SER A 47 9.08 21.80 -34.38
CA SER A 47 7.75 22.16 -33.81
C SER A 47 6.38 21.78 -34.47
N PRO A 48 5.22 22.00 -33.79
CA PRO A 48 4.69 21.26 -32.64
C PRO A 48 3.25 20.72 -32.90
N ARG A 49 2.79 19.64 -32.24
CA ARG A 49 1.33 19.37 -32.12
C ARG A 49 0.95 18.41 -30.98
N ASN A 50 0.13 18.97 -30.09
CA ASN A 50 -0.85 18.41 -29.15
C ASN A 50 -1.22 16.91 -29.21
N ASN A 51 -1.26 16.26 -28.05
CA ASN A 51 -2.54 15.96 -27.38
C ASN A 51 -2.35 15.49 -25.92
N LYS A 52 -3.15 16.09 -25.03
CA LYS A 52 -3.27 15.77 -23.60
C LYS A 52 -4.25 14.60 -23.40
N ARG A 53 -3.99 13.76 -22.39
CA ARG A 53 -5.02 13.15 -21.53
C ARG A 53 -4.49 13.16 -20.11
N ILE A 54 -5.10 13.99 -19.27
CA ILE A 54 -4.97 13.93 -17.81
C ILE A 54 -6.41 13.81 -17.29
N ILE A 55 -6.65 12.77 -16.51
CA ILE A 55 -7.88 12.53 -15.76
C ILE A 55 -7.71 13.24 -14.42
N ILE A 56 -8.60 14.18 -14.09
CA ILE A 56 -8.72 14.73 -12.74
C ILE A 56 -10.19 14.56 -12.33
N SER A 57 -10.39 13.67 -11.36
CA SER A 57 -11.60 13.57 -10.58
C SER A 57 -11.56 14.60 -9.45
N LYS A 58 -12.56 15.49 -9.43
CA LYS A 58 -13.36 15.85 -8.25
C LYS A 58 -14.49 16.75 -8.76
N SER A 59 -15.70 16.24 -8.63
CA SER A 59 -16.95 16.86 -9.07
C SER A 59 -17.34 18.00 -8.12
N PHE A 60 -17.65 19.16 -8.69
CA PHE A 60 -18.36 20.24 -7.99
C PHE A 60 -19.86 19.93 -7.92
N PRO A 61 -20.58 20.30 -6.84
CA PRO A 61 -22.04 20.39 -6.88
C PRO A 61 -22.46 21.57 -7.77
N SER A 62 -23.28 21.26 -8.76
CA SER A 62 -23.82 22.23 -9.72
C SER A 62 -25.07 22.93 -9.17
N THR A 63 -24.91 24.00 -8.41
CA THR A 63 -26.07 24.87 -8.07
C THR A 63 -25.80 26.38 -8.07
N ALA A 64 -24.54 26.85 -8.07
CA ALA A 64 -24.22 28.30 -8.14
C ALA A 64 -23.98 28.83 -9.59
N PHE A 65 -24.04 27.97 -10.62
CA PHE A 65 -23.60 28.33 -11.98
C PHE A 65 -24.56 29.21 -12.80
N ASN A 66 -25.75 29.53 -12.29
CA ASN A 66 -26.76 30.26 -13.08
C ASN A 66 -26.67 31.79 -13.01
N LYS A 67 -25.84 32.37 -12.13
CA LYS A 67 -25.71 33.85 -11.99
C LYS A 67 -24.53 34.50 -12.72
N LEU A 68 -23.65 33.72 -13.37
CA LEU A 68 -22.40 34.23 -13.96
C LEU A 68 -22.41 34.43 -15.48
N ASN A 69 -23.59 34.50 -16.11
CA ASN A 69 -23.72 34.74 -17.56
C ASN A 69 -23.66 36.23 -17.99
N PHE A 70 -23.32 37.17 -17.10
CA PHE A 70 -23.39 38.61 -17.41
C PHE A 70 -22.04 39.34 -17.66
N LEU A 71 -20.91 38.63 -17.72
CA LEU A 71 -19.60 39.24 -18.03
C LEU A 71 -18.87 38.61 -19.22
N ILE A 72 -19.61 38.24 -20.27
CA ILE A 72 -19.02 37.87 -21.56
C ILE A 72 -19.68 38.73 -22.64
N ASP A 73 -18.94 39.73 -23.11
CA ASP A 73 -19.25 40.47 -24.32
C ASP A 73 -19.30 39.49 -25.51
N LYS A 74 -20.51 39.22 -26.01
CA LYS A 74 -20.77 38.30 -27.13
C LYS A 74 -20.50 38.99 -28.48
N SER A 75 -19.33 39.60 -28.64
CA SER A 75 -18.95 40.23 -29.90
C SER A 75 -17.51 39.90 -30.31
N LYS A 76 -17.23 38.61 -30.54
CA LYS A 76 -16.44 38.09 -31.67
C LYS A 76 -16.19 36.58 -31.52
N ALA A 77 -16.55 35.86 -32.58
CA ALA A 77 -16.43 34.42 -32.69
C ALA A 77 -14.96 33.95 -32.78
N GLY A 78 -14.70 32.76 -32.24
CA GLY A 78 -13.65 31.87 -32.72
C GLY A 78 -12.28 32.02 -32.08
N LYS A 79 -12.13 31.57 -30.84
CA LYS A 79 -10.92 30.92 -30.29
C LYS A 79 -11.31 30.28 -28.96
N VAL A 80 -11.03 28.98 -28.81
CA VAL A 80 -11.21 28.27 -27.55
C VAL A 80 -10.34 28.96 -26.49
N THR A 81 -10.96 29.65 -25.55
CA THR A 81 -10.26 30.21 -24.38
C THR A 81 -9.85 29.04 -23.48
N PRO A 82 -8.58 28.99 -23.02
CA PRO A 82 -8.18 28.03 -22.01
C PRO A 82 -8.93 28.36 -20.72
N GLN A 83 -9.49 27.35 -20.06
CA GLN A 83 -10.09 27.48 -18.73
C GLN A 83 -9.07 28.15 -17.78
N CYS A 84 -9.24 29.45 -17.55
CA CYS A 84 -8.46 30.21 -16.60
C CYS A 84 -9.16 30.11 -15.23
N LYS A 85 -8.57 29.30 -14.35
CA LYS A 85 -8.10 29.79 -13.05
C LYS A 85 -9.10 30.59 -12.18
N LEU A 86 -10.20 30.01 -11.71
CA LEU A 86 -10.97 30.65 -10.62
C LEU A 86 -10.07 30.95 -9.40
N PRO A 87 -9.17 30.04 -8.96
CA PRO A 87 -8.21 30.34 -7.90
C PRO A 87 -7.29 31.51 -8.22
N THR A 88 -6.72 31.60 -9.44
CA THR A 88 -5.78 32.69 -9.79
C THR A 88 -6.48 34.02 -10.02
N ILE A 89 -7.72 34.03 -10.51
CA ILE A 89 -8.52 35.27 -10.60
C ILE A 89 -8.82 35.79 -9.20
N ILE A 90 -9.18 34.90 -8.26
CA ILE A 90 -9.38 35.27 -6.86
C ILE A 90 -8.06 35.75 -6.25
N THR A 91 -6.93 35.06 -6.45
CA THR A 91 -5.62 35.51 -5.93
C THR A 91 -5.27 36.91 -6.43
N GLN A 92 -5.38 37.16 -7.74
CA GLN A 92 -5.10 38.49 -8.32
C GLN A 92 -6.00 39.57 -7.72
N LYS A 93 -7.31 39.30 -7.62
CA LYS A 93 -8.26 40.25 -7.04
C LYS A 93 -8.07 40.46 -5.54
N VAL A 94 -7.64 39.43 -4.80
CA VAL A 94 -7.32 39.52 -3.36
C VAL A 94 -6.11 40.43 -3.13
N ASP A 95 -5.17 40.48 -4.08
CA ASP A 95 -4.01 41.37 -4.01
C ASP A 95 -4.32 42.80 -4.49
N GLU A 96 -5.34 42.97 -5.34
CA GLU A 96 -5.86 44.28 -5.77
C GLU A 96 -6.74 44.98 -4.73
N CYS A 97 -7.24 44.25 -3.72
CA CYS A 97 -8.07 44.83 -2.67
C CYS A 97 -7.21 45.72 -1.73
N VAL A 98 -7.43 47.03 -1.83
CA VAL A 98 -6.69 48.06 -1.05
C VAL A 98 -7.22 48.17 0.38
N ASP A 99 -8.50 47.87 0.59
CA ASP A 99 -9.15 47.92 1.90
C ASP A 99 -9.98 46.67 2.20
N VAL A 100 -10.38 46.58 3.46
CA VAL A 100 -11.10 45.43 4.00
C VAL A 100 -12.54 45.36 3.50
N ALA A 101 -13.16 46.50 3.19
CA ALA A 101 -14.51 46.54 2.60
C ALA A 101 -14.53 45.92 1.20
N SER A 102 -13.48 46.15 0.42
CA SER A 102 -13.27 45.56 -0.90
C SER A 102 -13.08 44.05 -0.80
N LEU A 103 -12.37 43.57 0.23
CA LEU A 103 -12.24 42.13 0.50
C LEU A 103 -13.58 41.48 0.87
N VAL A 104 -14.38 42.12 1.73
CA VAL A 104 -15.73 41.64 2.09
C VAL A 104 -16.62 41.57 0.86
N ASN A 105 -16.64 42.63 0.05
CA ASN A 105 -17.41 42.66 -1.20
C ASN A 105 -16.95 41.58 -2.18
N LEU A 106 -15.65 41.30 -2.25
CA LEU A 106 -15.11 40.21 -3.05
C LEU A 106 -15.66 38.86 -2.58
N VAL A 107 -15.61 38.58 -1.27
CA VAL A 107 -16.14 37.33 -0.68
C VAL A 107 -17.63 37.17 -0.94
N GLU A 108 -18.41 38.25 -0.77
CA GLU A 108 -19.86 38.24 -1.03
C GLU A 108 -20.19 38.05 -2.52
N THR A 109 -19.49 38.77 -3.41
CA THR A 109 -19.71 38.72 -4.85
C THR A 109 -19.49 37.31 -5.42
N TYR A 110 -18.51 36.60 -4.85
CA TYR A 110 -18.14 35.26 -5.29
C TYR A 110 -18.71 34.14 -4.42
N GLU A 111 -19.57 34.46 -3.44
CA GLU A 111 -20.17 33.49 -2.51
C GLU A 111 -19.11 32.54 -1.91
N ILE A 112 -17.97 33.10 -1.47
CA ILE A 112 -16.86 32.31 -0.93
C ILE A 112 -17.16 31.90 0.51
N TYR A 113 -17.05 30.60 0.78
CA TYR A 113 -17.11 30.02 2.11
C TYR A 113 -15.80 29.30 2.44
N PHE A 114 -15.33 29.44 3.68
CA PHE A 114 -14.02 28.91 4.08
C PHE A 114 -14.05 27.43 4.48
N ILE A 115 -15.20 26.92 4.91
CA ILE A 115 -15.37 25.56 5.42
C ILE A 115 -16.64 24.98 4.82
N GLU A 116 -16.54 23.78 4.26
CA GLU A 116 -17.66 23.10 3.58
C GLU A 116 -18.66 22.51 4.58
N ASN A 117 -18.17 22.01 5.72
CA ASN A 117 -18.98 21.27 6.69
C ASN A 117 -18.77 21.80 8.12
N ILE A 118 -19.86 22.16 8.80
CA ILE A 118 -19.84 22.60 10.20
C ILE A 118 -19.20 21.56 11.15
N LYS A 119 -19.28 20.27 10.82
CA LYS A 119 -18.63 19.20 11.61
C LYS A 119 -17.10 19.32 11.64
N GLU A 120 -16.48 19.99 10.66
CA GLU A 120 -15.03 20.30 10.70
C GLU A 120 -14.71 21.28 11.81
N VAL A 121 -15.59 22.25 12.05
CA VAL A 121 -15.43 23.29 13.06
C VAL A 121 -15.57 22.71 14.46
N ASP A 122 -16.50 21.77 14.64
CA ASP A 122 -16.85 21.19 15.93
C ASP A 122 -15.84 20.12 16.39
N LEU A 123 -15.48 19.20 15.49
CA LEU A 123 -14.77 17.97 15.85
C LEU A 123 -13.25 18.02 15.59
N THR A 124 -12.76 19.02 14.86
CA THR A 124 -11.35 19.15 14.50
C THR A 124 -10.70 20.36 15.18
N LYS A 125 -9.42 20.23 15.55
CA LYS A 125 -8.66 21.36 16.14
C LYS A 125 -8.60 22.55 15.16
N PRO A 126 -8.79 23.81 15.62
CA PRO A 126 -8.83 24.98 14.73
C PRO A 126 -7.62 25.12 13.81
N ARG A 127 -6.42 24.79 14.28
CA ARG A 127 -5.19 24.76 13.48
C ARG A 127 -5.32 23.83 12.27
N MET A 128 -5.83 22.62 12.45
CA MET A 128 -5.96 21.64 11.37
C MET A 128 -7.01 22.08 10.35
N VAL A 129 -8.13 22.65 10.82
CA VAL A 129 -9.16 23.21 9.93
C VAL A 129 -8.59 24.34 9.07
N PHE A 130 -7.88 25.29 9.69
CA PHE A 130 -7.24 26.38 8.97
C PHE A 130 -6.27 25.88 7.89
N TRP A 131 -5.37 24.93 8.22
CA TRP A 131 -4.36 24.46 7.28
C TRP A 131 -4.87 23.52 6.19
N ARG A 132 -6.09 22.97 6.34
CA ARG A 132 -6.77 22.22 5.26
C ARG A 132 -7.33 23.08 4.15
N MET A 133 -7.67 24.33 4.45
CA MET A 133 -8.13 25.28 3.44
C MET A 133 -7.05 25.44 2.38
N GLU A 134 -7.43 25.67 1.12
CA GLU A 134 -6.47 25.99 0.06
C GLU A 134 -5.67 27.26 0.42
N GLU A 135 -4.45 27.38 -0.10
CA GLU A 135 -3.57 28.53 0.17
C GLU A 135 -4.24 29.89 -0.08
N THR A 136 -5.01 29.99 -1.17
CA THR A 136 -5.79 31.19 -1.52
C THR A 136 -6.85 31.52 -0.48
N HIS A 137 -7.56 30.51 0.03
CA HIS A 137 -8.57 30.65 1.06
C HIS A 137 -7.94 31.03 2.40
N ARG A 138 -6.79 30.44 2.77
CA ARG A 138 -6.06 30.82 3.99
C ARG A 138 -5.57 32.26 3.94
N ASN A 139 -5.07 32.70 2.79
CA ASN A 139 -4.61 34.08 2.61
C ASN A 139 -5.78 35.08 2.74
N LEU A 140 -6.91 34.79 2.09
CA LEU A 140 -8.12 35.60 2.20
C LEU A 140 -8.66 35.61 3.63
N PHE A 141 -8.77 34.44 4.27
CA PHE A 141 -9.20 34.31 5.66
C PHE A 141 -8.29 35.12 6.59
N THR A 142 -6.98 35.05 6.40
CA THR A 142 -6.00 35.80 7.19
C THR A 142 -6.19 37.31 7.06
N LYS A 143 -6.36 37.83 5.83
CA LYS A 143 -6.60 39.27 5.60
C LYS A 143 -7.91 39.75 6.25
N LEU A 144 -9.00 38.98 6.15
CA LEU A 144 -10.26 39.30 6.83
C LEU A 144 -10.13 39.25 8.35
N PHE A 145 -9.39 38.27 8.87
CA PHE A 145 -9.16 38.11 10.29
C PHE A 145 -8.34 39.27 10.89
N ASP A 146 -7.34 39.76 10.16
CA ASP A 146 -6.61 40.98 10.53
C ASP A 146 -7.51 42.22 10.55
N GLY A 147 -8.53 42.25 9.70
CA GLY A 147 -9.58 43.25 9.74
C GLY A 147 -10.37 43.25 11.06
N ILE A 148 -10.65 42.06 11.63
CA ILE A 148 -11.30 41.94 12.94
C ILE A 148 -10.38 42.48 14.04
N LYS A 149 -9.09 42.09 14.03
CA LYS A 149 -8.12 42.53 15.05
C LYS A 149 -7.93 44.05 15.07
N THR A 150 -8.07 44.69 13.91
CA THR A 150 -7.98 46.16 13.75
C THR A 150 -9.32 46.88 13.99
N ASN A 151 -10.38 46.18 14.40
CA ASN A 151 -11.75 46.69 14.52
C ASN A 151 -12.32 47.29 13.21
N SER A 152 -11.74 46.94 12.05
CA SER A 152 -12.26 47.34 10.74
C SER A 152 -13.38 46.41 10.24
N ILE A 153 -13.53 45.23 10.84
CA ILE A 153 -14.65 44.30 10.64
C ILE A 153 -15.20 43.85 11.99
N VAL A 154 -16.52 43.70 12.09
CA VAL A 154 -17.18 43.00 13.20
C VAL A 154 -17.09 41.49 12.98
N SER A 155 -16.78 40.71 14.02
CA SER A 155 -16.67 39.24 13.93
C SER A 155 -17.87 38.54 13.30
N SER A 156 -19.08 39.12 13.42
CA SER A 156 -20.30 38.63 12.79
C SER A 156 -20.22 38.53 11.27
N VAL A 157 -19.39 39.36 10.62
CA VAL A 157 -19.17 39.30 9.18
C VAL A 157 -18.38 38.03 8.81
N LEU A 158 -17.34 37.68 9.56
CA LEU A 158 -16.56 36.45 9.29
C LEU A 158 -17.36 35.18 9.60
N ILE A 159 -18.24 35.22 10.62
CA ILE A 159 -19.20 34.13 10.90
C ILE A 159 -20.05 33.82 9.66
N ARG A 160 -20.49 34.84 8.92
CA ARG A 160 -21.32 34.66 7.71
C ARG A 160 -20.57 33.97 6.56
N PHE A 161 -19.25 34.01 6.54
CA PHE A 161 -18.42 33.44 5.47
C PHE A 161 -17.74 32.13 5.87
N LEU A 162 -17.88 31.70 7.13
CA LEU A 162 -17.23 30.48 7.58
C LEU A 162 -17.84 29.22 6.98
N VAL A 163 -19.17 29.11 6.92
CA VAL A 163 -19.88 27.93 6.41
C VAL A 163 -21.05 28.36 5.52
N GLU A 164 -21.29 27.64 4.41
CA GLU A 164 -22.31 27.98 3.40
C GLU A 164 -23.72 28.12 3.97
N LYS A 165 -24.10 27.20 4.87
CA LYS A 165 -25.40 27.17 5.55
C LYS A 165 -25.24 26.65 6.96
N TYR A 166 -25.79 27.37 7.93
CA TYR A 166 -26.07 26.86 9.26
C TYR A 166 -27.51 27.25 9.60
N ASP A 167 -28.36 26.25 9.81
CA ASP A 167 -29.82 26.40 9.90
C ASP A 167 -30.29 26.55 11.36
N GLN A 168 -29.41 26.40 12.35
CA GLN A 168 -29.78 26.33 13.77
C GLN A 168 -28.94 27.24 14.67
N HIS A 169 -29.55 27.79 15.73
CA HIS A 169 -28.86 28.58 16.77
C HIS A 169 -27.72 27.79 17.46
N SER A 170 -27.84 26.47 17.57
CA SER A 170 -26.79 25.59 18.11
C SER A 170 -25.50 25.64 17.27
N GLU A 171 -25.62 25.67 15.95
CA GLU A 171 -24.49 25.72 15.02
C GLU A 171 -23.78 27.09 15.08
N GLN A 172 -24.54 28.17 15.29
CA GLN A 172 -23.97 29.50 15.45
C GLN A 172 -23.05 29.61 16.67
N ASN A 173 -23.37 28.93 17.77
CA ASN A 173 -22.51 28.87 18.95
C ASN A 173 -21.19 28.15 18.65
N ILE A 174 -21.24 27.03 17.91
CA ILE A 174 -20.05 26.28 17.49
C ILE A 174 -19.10 27.16 16.65
N ILE A 175 -19.65 27.87 15.66
CA ILE A 175 -18.86 28.78 14.81
C ILE A 175 -18.25 29.92 15.63
N THR A 176 -19.03 30.48 16.55
CA THR A 176 -18.58 31.57 17.42
C THR A 176 -17.46 31.11 18.34
N ASP A 177 -17.60 29.95 18.97
CA ASP A 177 -16.58 29.36 19.84
C ASP A 177 -15.30 29.03 19.06
N PHE A 178 -15.43 28.51 17.86
CA PHE A 178 -14.29 28.27 16.97
C PHE A 178 -13.54 29.57 16.62
N LEU A 179 -14.25 30.61 16.22
CA LEU A 179 -13.64 31.91 15.96
C LEU A 179 -12.95 32.49 17.19
N ASN A 180 -13.59 32.39 18.35
CA ASN A 180 -12.99 32.83 19.61
C ASN A 180 -11.69 32.09 19.91
N LYS A 181 -11.65 30.77 19.68
CA LYS A 181 -10.41 29.97 19.80
C LYS A 181 -9.33 30.44 18.82
N ILE A 182 -9.70 30.81 17.59
CA ILE A 182 -8.75 31.39 16.61
C ILE A 182 -8.24 32.75 17.09
N ILE A 183 -9.12 33.63 17.60
CA ILE A 183 -8.76 34.97 18.10
C ILE A 183 -7.77 34.87 19.24
N LEU A 184 -8.01 33.94 20.18
CA LEU A 184 -7.13 33.76 21.32
C LEU A 184 -5.76 33.16 20.94
N ASN A 185 -5.66 32.38 19.85
CA ASN A 185 -4.47 31.61 19.51
C ASN A 185 -3.97 31.84 18.07
N LYS A 186 -4.21 33.04 17.51
CA LYS A 186 -3.95 33.34 16.09
C LYS A 186 -2.54 32.96 15.66
N ASP A 187 -1.53 33.42 16.40
CA ASP A 187 -0.12 33.26 16.02
C ASP A 187 0.27 31.78 15.98
N GLU A 188 -0.26 30.97 16.91
CA GLU A 188 -0.07 29.53 16.92
C GLU A 188 -0.80 28.85 15.76
N ILE A 189 -2.05 29.20 15.48
CA ILE A 189 -2.88 28.55 14.45
C ILE A 189 -2.36 28.88 13.04
N PHE A 190 -1.96 30.13 12.79
CA PHE A 190 -1.58 30.60 11.46
C PHE A 190 -0.10 30.36 11.15
N SER A 191 0.74 30.08 12.15
CA SER A 191 2.15 29.76 11.95
C SER A 191 2.33 28.43 11.22
N SER A 192 3.23 28.35 10.23
CA SER A 192 3.58 27.06 9.58
C SER A 192 4.37 26.14 10.51
N ASN A 193 5.01 26.69 11.55
CA ASN A 193 6.01 25.99 12.38
C ASN A 193 5.44 25.44 13.70
N GLY A 194 4.12 25.50 13.89
CA GLY A 194 3.43 24.89 15.02
C GLY A 194 3.37 23.36 14.95
N ASP A 195 2.50 22.74 15.73
CA ASP A 195 2.29 21.28 15.72
C ASP A 195 0.88 20.96 15.18
N PRO A 196 0.76 20.36 13.99
CA PRO A 196 1.84 19.88 13.13
C PRO A 196 2.48 21.01 12.30
N VAL A 197 3.64 20.73 11.70
CA VAL A 197 4.35 21.62 10.77
C VAL A 197 3.76 21.45 9.38
N TYR A 198 3.41 22.56 8.74
CA TYR A 198 2.78 22.57 7.42
C TYR A 198 3.65 23.24 6.36
N ARG A 199 3.54 22.75 5.12
CA ARG A 199 3.96 23.48 3.92
C ARG A 199 2.94 24.54 3.54
N SER A 200 3.33 25.43 2.62
CA SER A 200 2.44 26.41 2.00
C SER A 200 1.27 25.77 1.22
N ASP A 201 1.33 24.49 0.86
CA ASP A 201 0.21 23.79 0.23
C ASP A 201 -0.76 23.15 1.26
N GLY A 202 -0.48 23.26 2.57
CA GLY A 202 -1.25 22.60 3.63
C GLY A 202 -0.86 21.15 3.90
N SER A 203 0.15 20.61 3.21
CA SER A 203 0.66 19.26 3.52
C SER A 203 1.48 19.25 4.81
N ILE A 204 1.30 18.20 5.61
CA ILE A 204 2.03 18.01 6.87
C ILE A 204 3.43 17.50 6.59
N ILE A 205 4.43 18.16 7.18
CA ILE A 205 5.85 17.77 7.10
C ILE A 205 6.24 17.00 8.36
N GLU A 206 5.88 17.54 9.53
CA GLU A 206 6.26 17.02 10.83
C GLU A 206 5.08 17.08 11.80
N ALA A 207 4.99 16.15 12.74
CA ALA A 207 3.94 16.14 13.75
C ALA A 207 4.39 15.44 15.04
N SER A 208 3.88 15.86 16.20
CA SER A 208 4.01 15.07 17.43
C SER A 208 3.20 13.78 17.37
N SER A 209 3.51 12.83 18.26
CA SER A 209 2.72 11.61 18.45
C SER A 209 1.26 11.90 18.77
N GLU A 210 1.00 12.93 19.56
CA GLU A 210 -0.33 13.37 19.99
C GLU A 210 -1.14 13.83 18.80
N VAL A 211 -0.57 14.71 17.97
CA VAL A 211 -1.23 15.22 16.76
C VAL A 211 -1.45 14.11 15.74
N LEU A 212 -0.49 13.18 15.58
CA LEU A 212 -0.64 12.03 14.70
C LEU A 212 -1.80 11.12 15.11
N ILE A 213 -2.00 10.89 16.42
CA ILE A 213 -3.17 10.15 16.93
C ILE A 213 -4.47 10.92 16.65
N ASP A 214 -4.49 12.24 16.87
CA ASP A 214 -5.69 13.03 16.58
C ASP A 214 -6.04 13.01 15.08
N LEU A 215 -5.05 13.13 14.21
CA LEU A 215 -5.21 13.01 12.76
C LEU A 215 -5.78 11.65 12.33
N MET A 216 -5.31 10.57 12.95
CA MET A 216 -5.79 9.22 12.67
C MET A 216 -7.31 9.10 12.88
N PHE A 217 -7.86 9.78 13.88
CA PHE A 217 -9.28 9.75 14.23
C PHE A 217 -10.10 10.92 13.68
N ASP A 218 -9.49 11.82 12.93
CA ASP A 218 -10.21 12.90 12.30
C ASP A 218 -11.23 12.34 11.28
N ILE A 219 -12.47 12.80 11.43
CA ILE A 219 -13.62 12.37 10.61
C ILE A 219 -13.61 12.98 9.21
N ASN A 220 -12.93 14.12 9.04
CA ASN A 220 -12.86 14.88 7.80
C ASN A 220 -11.56 14.61 7.04
N ASP A 221 -10.63 13.86 7.64
CA ASP A 221 -9.40 13.47 6.96
C ASP A 221 -9.63 12.32 5.97
N ASN A 222 -8.80 12.30 4.94
CA ASN A 222 -8.78 11.23 3.97
C ASN A 222 -8.23 9.93 4.62
N GLN A 223 -8.53 8.80 4.00
CA GLN A 223 -8.02 7.48 4.41
C GLN A 223 -6.48 7.44 4.51
N SER A 224 -5.76 8.38 3.87
CA SER A 224 -4.30 8.34 3.80
C SER A 224 -3.63 8.59 5.15
N THR A 225 -4.10 9.53 5.97
CA THR A 225 -3.44 9.80 7.27
C THR A 225 -3.72 8.72 8.30
N PHE A 226 -4.92 8.12 8.24
CA PHE A 226 -5.22 6.92 9.01
C PHE A 226 -4.27 5.78 8.64
N ASP A 227 -4.06 5.53 7.34
CA ASP A 227 -3.13 4.51 6.86
C ASP A 227 -1.68 4.77 7.32
N ILE A 228 -1.23 6.04 7.31
CA ILE A 228 0.12 6.40 7.80
C ILE A 228 0.30 5.86 9.21
N MET A 229 -0.54 6.29 10.15
CA MET A 229 -0.41 5.86 11.54
C MET A 229 -0.68 4.38 11.75
N LEU A 230 -1.66 3.83 11.03
CA LEU A 230 -2.01 2.43 11.12
C LEU A 230 -0.80 1.53 10.81
N TYR A 231 -0.09 1.79 9.71
CA TYR A 231 1.01 0.93 9.26
C TYR A 231 2.38 1.33 9.82
N SER A 232 2.62 2.60 10.16
CA SER A 232 3.94 3.07 10.64
C SER A 232 4.03 3.32 12.16
N ASN A 233 3.05 2.89 12.96
CA ASN A 233 3.01 3.14 14.41
C ASN A 233 4.29 2.71 15.15
N ALA A 234 4.93 1.62 14.71
CA ALA A 234 6.15 1.09 15.33
C ALA A 234 7.35 2.05 15.26
N LEU A 235 7.35 3.02 14.34
CA LEU A 235 8.35 4.09 14.28
C LEU A 235 8.05 5.25 15.23
N VAL A 236 6.80 5.36 15.68
CA VAL A 236 6.32 6.50 16.46
C VAL A 236 6.40 6.20 17.95
N MET A 237 5.90 5.04 18.38
CA MET A 237 5.79 4.70 19.79
C MET A 237 5.80 3.19 20.02
N LYS A 238 5.99 2.77 21.27
CA LYS A 238 5.95 1.35 21.65
C LYS A 238 4.51 0.81 21.57
N PRO A 239 4.30 -0.51 21.37
CA PRO A 239 2.96 -1.09 21.30
C PRO A 239 2.07 -0.76 22.51
N TYR A 240 2.63 -0.82 23.73
CA TYR A 240 1.94 -0.45 24.96
C TYR A 240 1.45 1.01 24.95
N GLU A 241 2.34 1.94 24.59
CA GLU A 241 2.04 3.37 24.52
C GLU A 241 0.93 3.65 23.48
N TYR A 242 1.00 2.97 22.32
CA TYR A 242 -0.04 3.07 21.30
C TYR A 242 -1.39 2.56 21.80
N ALA A 243 -1.41 1.40 22.48
CA ALA A 243 -2.62 0.86 23.09
C ALA A 243 -3.21 1.80 24.15
N LEU A 244 -2.39 2.49 24.95
CA LEU A 244 -2.85 3.52 25.89
C LEU A 244 -3.48 4.73 25.20
N LYS A 245 -2.90 5.21 24.10
CA LYS A 245 -3.49 6.31 23.30
C LYS A 245 -4.84 5.88 22.72
N LEU A 246 -4.95 4.64 22.23
CA LEU A 246 -6.22 4.06 21.75
C LEU A 246 -7.23 3.85 22.88
N LYS A 247 -6.81 3.48 24.09
CA LYS A 247 -7.66 3.40 25.29
C LYS A 247 -8.29 4.74 25.59
N LYS A 248 -7.52 5.85 25.52
CA LYS A 248 -8.06 7.20 25.70
C LYS A 248 -9.17 7.49 24.68
N LYS A 249 -8.95 7.19 23.40
CA LYS A 249 -9.98 7.36 22.36
C LYS A 249 -11.19 6.46 22.55
N HIS A 250 -11.02 5.24 23.07
CA HIS A 250 -12.11 4.37 23.47
C HIS A 250 -12.96 4.97 24.60
N LEU A 251 -12.34 5.62 25.60
CA LEU A 251 -13.08 6.29 26.67
C LEU A 251 -13.85 7.50 26.14
N GLU A 252 -13.22 8.32 25.30
CA GLU A 252 -13.90 9.42 24.58
C GLU A 252 -15.12 8.89 23.80
N LEU A 253 -14.98 7.76 23.09
CA LEU A 253 -16.05 7.12 22.33
C LEU A 253 -17.28 6.75 23.19
N LYS A 254 -17.08 6.37 24.46
CA LYS A 254 -18.17 6.05 25.39
C LYS A 254 -18.98 7.27 25.82
N GLU A 255 -18.40 8.46 25.71
CA GLU A 255 -19.03 9.73 26.06
C GLU A 255 -19.76 10.36 24.86
N VAL A 256 -19.45 9.94 23.62
CA VAL A 256 -20.05 10.50 22.39
C VAL A 256 -21.49 10.00 22.18
N ILE A 257 -22.40 10.95 21.95
CA ILE A 257 -23.84 10.70 21.80
C ILE A 257 -24.23 10.43 20.32
N GLU A 258 -23.45 10.92 19.35
CA GLU A 258 -23.77 10.80 17.92
C GLU A 258 -23.40 9.43 17.32
N LYS A 259 -24.41 8.72 16.81
CA LYS A 259 -24.27 7.33 16.31
C LYS A 259 -23.34 7.17 15.10
N GLU A 260 -23.34 8.09 14.13
CA GLU A 260 -22.56 7.93 12.90
C GLU A 260 -21.05 8.13 13.12
N SER A 261 -20.68 9.17 13.87
CA SER A 261 -19.30 9.45 14.26
C SER A 261 -18.73 8.31 15.11
N LEU A 262 -19.56 7.69 15.95
CA LEU A 262 -19.21 6.55 16.79
C LEU A 262 -18.82 5.31 15.96
N GLU A 263 -19.58 5.00 14.91
CA GLU A 263 -19.31 3.84 14.05
C GLU A 263 -17.97 3.95 13.31
N LEU A 264 -17.67 5.14 12.77
CA LEU A 264 -16.42 5.40 12.06
C LEU A 264 -15.21 5.28 12.99
N VAL A 265 -15.26 5.94 14.15
CA VAL A 265 -14.18 5.89 15.14
C VAL A 265 -14.00 4.47 15.68
N ARG A 266 -15.09 3.76 15.97
CA ARG A 266 -15.06 2.35 16.37
C ARG A 266 -14.33 1.51 15.33
N THR A 267 -14.73 1.59 14.06
CA THR A 267 -14.12 0.81 12.97
C THR A 267 -12.63 1.12 12.82
N LYS A 268 -12.23 2.39 13.00
CA LYS A 268 -10.82 2.81 13.00
C LYS A 268 -10.05 2.17 14.17
N ILE A 269 -10.59 2.17 15.39
CA ILE A 269 -9.97 1.52 16.56
C ILE A 269 -9.84 0.00 16.34
N GLU A 270 -10.89 -0.67 15.85
CA GLU A 270 -10.87 -2.10 15.60
C GLU A 270 -9.74 -2.49 14.62
N LYS A 271 -9.62 -1.76 13.51
CA LYS A 271 -8.54 -1.95 12.53
C LYS A 271 -7.16 -1.71 13.15
N ALA A 272 -7.02 -0.65 13.94
CA ALA A 272 -5.76 -0.29 14.58
C ALA A 272 -5.26 -1.36 15.56
N ILE A 273 -6.15 -1.87 16.41
CA ILE A 273 -5.80 -2.91 17.39
C ILE A 273 -5.49 -4.23 16.72
N LEU A 274 -6.31 -4.66 15.74
CA LEU A 274 -6.03 -5.90 15.01
C LEU A 274 -4.66 -5.83 14.35
N LEU A 275 -4.34 -4.71 13.72
CA LEU A 275 -3.08 -4.56 13.01
C LEU A 275 -1.88 -4.37 13.94
N LEU A 276 -2.06 -3.68 15.07
CA LEU A 276 -1.06 -3.57 16.13
C LEU A 276 -0.55 -4.96 16.54
N VAL A 277 -1.47 -5.89 16.81
CA VAL A 277 -1.17 -7.27 17.22
C VAL A 277 -0.57 -8.10 16.08
N GLU A 278 -0.88 -7.76 14.82
CA GLU A 278 -0.37 -8.47 13.64
C GLU A 278 1.06 -8.06 13.27
N ILE A 279 1.36 -6.76 13.33
CA ILE A 279 2.66 -6.20 12.94
C ILE A 279 3.68 -6.30 14.08
N ASN A 280 3.25 -6.19 15.34
CA ASN A 280 4.19 -6.07 16.45
C ASN A 280 4.24 -7.35 17.30
N LYS A 281 5.41 -7.62 17.87
CA LYS A 281 5.52 -8.56 18.98
C LYS A 281 4.97 -7.88 20.23
N ILE A 282 3.88 -8.41 20.77
CA ILE A 282 3.17 -7.87 21.93
C ILE A 282 3.62 -8.61 23.19
N ASP A 283 4.10 -7.86 24.19
CA ASP A 283 4.40 -8.39 25.52
C ASP A 283 3.12 -8.69 26.33
N ASP A 284 3.24 -9.43 27.43
CA ASP A 284 2.07 -9.88 28.17
C ASP A 284 1.31 -8.72 28.83
N GLU A 285 2.01 -7.69 29.30
CA GLU A 285 1.39 -6.47 29.85
C GLU A 285 0.51 -5.76 28.79
N THR A 286 1.03 -5.59 27.56
CA THR A 286 0.27 -5.00 26.46
C THR A 286 -0.90 -5.90 26.05
N LYS A 287 -0.74 -7.23 26.06
CA LYS A 287 -1.86 -8.15 25.77
C LYS A 287 -2.97 -8.01 26.80
N GLU A 288 -2.64 -7.95 28.08
CA GLU A 288 -3.60 -7.76 29.17
C GLU A 288 -4.38 -6.45 29.01
N LEU A 289 -3.66 -5.35 28.76
CA LEU A 289 -4.27 -4.05 28.49
C LEU A 289 -5.22 -4.12 27.28
N ILE A 290 -4.78 -4.72 26.18
CA ILE A 290 -5.60 -4.82 24.97
C ILE A 290 -6.86 -5.66 25.25
N HIS A 291 -6.70 -6.78 25.93
CA HIS A 291 -7.81 -7.68 26.25
C HIS A 291 -8.83 -7.01 27.18
N GLU A 292 -8.36 -6.34 28.24
CA GLU A 292 -9.21 -5.65 29.21
C GLU A 292 -10.07 -4.55 28.55
N VAL A 293 -9.43 -3.73 27.71
CA VAL A 293 -10.07 -2.52 27.15
C VAL A 293 -10.89 -2.83 25.91
N PHE A 294 -10.37 -3.66 25.00
CA PHE A 294 -10.95 -3.84 23.67
C PHE A 294 -11.84 -5.08 23.56
N SER A 295 -12.07 -5.85 24.63
CA SER A 295 -13.11 -6.89 24.67
C SER A 295 -14.51 -6.35 25.04
N ASP A 296 -14.68 -5.03 25.04
CA ASP A 296 -15.94 -4.36 25.35
C ASP A 296 -17.04 -4.69 24.31
N LYS A 297 -18.30 -4.66 24.75
CA LYS A 297 -19.50 -4.90 23.93
C LYS A 297 -19.75 -3.82 22.87
N ILE A 298 -19.10 -2.67 22.96
CA ILE A 298 -19.23 -1.65 21.91
C ILE A 298 -18.62 -2.10 20.57
N TYR A 299 -17.67 -3.04 20.60
CA TYR A 299 -16.97 -3.55 19.42
C TYR A 299 -17.71 -4.71 18.76
N SER A 300 -17.45 -4.92 17.47
CA SER A 300 -18.07 -5.96 16.68
C SER A 300 -17.67 -7.37 17.16
N GLU A 301 -18.61 -8.32 17.07
CA GLU A 301 -18.33 -9.72 17.42
C GLU A 301 -17.21 -10.31 16.53
N GLU A 302 -17.17 -9.91 15.26
CA GLU A 302 -16.12 -10.33 14.33
C GLU A 302 -14.74 -9.84 14.77
N PHE A 303 -14.64 -8.57 15.19
CA PHE A 303 -13.42 -8.01 15.76
C PHE A 303 -12.99 -8.78 17.00
N ASN A 304 -13.88 -8.97 17.97
CA ASN A 304 -13.60 -9.67 19.22
C ASN A 304 -13.08 -11.10 18.96
N LYS A 305 -13.71 -11.82 18.02
CA LYS A 305 -13.26 -13.16 17.61
C LYS A 305 -11.85 -13.16 17.00
N LYS A 306 -11.57 -12.20 16.09
CA LYS A 306 -10.25 -12.05 15.47
C LYS A 306 -9.19 -11.67 16.49
N LEU A 307 -9.51 -10.74 17.39
CA LEU A 307 -8.60 -10.27 18.44
C LEU A 307 -8.19 -11.42 19.36
N GLN A 308 -9.16 -12.21 19.85
CA GLN A 308 -8.89 -13.37 20.70
C GLN A 308 -7.99 -14.39 20.01
N THR A 309 -8.25 -14.67 18.73
CA THR A 309 -7.45 -15.62 17.94
C THR A 309 -6.01 -15.14 17.75
N ARG A 310 -5.80 -13.81 17.65
CA ARG A 310 -4.47 -13.21 17.44
C ARG A 310 -3.67 -13.07 18.74
N LEU A 311 -4.32 -12.72 19.86
CA LEU A 311 -3.67 -12.58 21.16
C LEU A 311 -3.31 -13.93 21.78
N TYR A 312 -4.22 -14.90 21.64
CA TYR A 312 -4.08 -16.24 22.21
C TYR A 312 -4.25 -17.27 21.09
N PRO A 313 -3.29 -17.36 20.16
CA PRO A 313 -3.33 -18.38 19.13
C PRO A 313 -3.40 -19.74 19.83
N LYS A 314 -4.49 -20.47 19.58
CA LYS A 314 -4.64 -21.82 20.13
C LYS A 314 -3.43 -22.60 19.66
N ILE A 315 -2.59 -23.03 20.60
CA ILE A 315 -1.61 -24.07 20.33
C ILE A 315 -2.45 -25.29 20.01
N GLU A 316 -2.74 -25.52 18.74
CA GLU A 316 -3.16 -26.82 18.28
C GLU A 316 -1.97 -27.73 18.54
N ILE A 317 -1.95 -28.31 19.74
CA ILE A 317 -1.18 -29.50 20.00
C ILE A 317 -1.77 -30.49 19.01
N PHE A 318 -1.09 -30.66 17.87
CA PHE A 318 -1.28 -31.79 17.00
C PHE A 318 -1.05 -33.01 17.88
N SER A 319 -2.12 -33.48 18.52
CA SER A 319 -2.19 -34.83 19.00
C SER A 319 -2.05 -35.64 17.73
N LEU A 320 -0.82 -36.16 17.51
CA LEU A 320 -0.54 -37.18 16.51
C LEU A 320 -1.76 -38.11 16.51
N PRO A 321 -2.39 -38.35 15.35
CA PRO A 321 -3.56 -39.20 15.30
C PRO A 321 -3.19 -40.47 16.04
N GLN A 322 -3.78 -40.68 17.21
CA GLN A 322 -3.55 -41.87 17.98
C GLN A 322 -4.02 -42.97 17.03
N TYR A 323 -3.05 -43.65 16.44
CA TYR A 323 -3.27 -44.82 15.64
C TYR A 323 -3.98 -45.76 16.60
N LYS A 324 -5.32 -45.77 16.56
CA LYS A 324 -6.11 -46.80 17.20
C LYS A 324 -5.67 -48.05 16.47
N ARG A 325 -4.65 -48.72 17.01
CA ARG A 325 -4.47 -50.15 16.83
C ARG A 325 -5.80 -50.72 17.28
N THR A 326 -6.67 -50.99 16.31
CA THR A 326 -7.68 -52.02 16.44
C THR A 326 -6.90 -53.28 16.77
N VAL A 327 -6.72 -53.51 18.07
CA VAL A 327 -6.41 -54.83 18.60
C VAL A 327 -7.61 -55.66 18.17
N ASN A 328 -7.41 -56.47 17.15
CA ASN A 328 -8.35 -57.52 16.80
C ASN A 328 -8.51 -58.38 18.06
N ASP A 329 -9.66 -58.29 18.70
CA ASP A 329 -10.14 -59.31 19.63
C ASP A 329 -10.34 -60.60 18.84
N SER A 330 -9.26 -61.36 18.67
CA SER A 330 -9.27 -62.74 18.20
C SER A 330 -9.11 -63.69 19.40
N THR A 331 -9.98 -63.53 20.40
CA THR A 331 -10.25 -64.59 21.37
C THR A 331 -11.71 -64.97 21.31
N ASN A 332 -12.08 -65.71 20.25
CA ASN A 332 -13.04 -66.82 20.29
C ASN A 332 -13.31 -67.33 18.87
N GLN A 333 -12.44 -68.21 18.36
CA GLN A 333 -12.86 -69.31 17.47
C GLN A 333 -11.71 -70.32 17.29
N ARG A 334 -11.36 -70.98 18.39
CA ARG A 334 -10.74 -72.30 18.34
C ARG A 334 -11.86 -73.31 18.05
N ARG A 335 -11.91 -73.85 16.82
CA ARG A 335 -12.26 -75.25 16.46
C ARG A 335 -12.74 -75.35 15.01
N ARG A 336 -11.85 -75.75 14.09
CA ARG A 336 -11.88 -77.05 13.36
C ARG A 336 -11.15 -76.98 12.02
N ARG A 337 -10.28 -78.00 11.85
CA ARG A 337 -9.89 -78.71 10.62
C ARG A 337 -8.76 -78.13 9.75
N ASN A 338 -7.62 -78.82 9.89
CA ASN A 338 -6.66 -79.24 8.87
C ASN A 338 -7.24 -79.33 7.44
N THR A 339 -6.56 -78.74 6.45
CA THR A 339 -6.04 -79.48 5.28
C THR A 339 -4.90 -78.73 4.57
N ILE A 340 -3.81 -79.48 4.41
CA ILE A 340 -2.70 -79.47 3.45
C ILE A 340 -2.92 -78.66 2.16
N GLY A 341 -1.91 -77.88 1.72
CA GLY A 341 -1.76 -77.53 0.30
C GLY A 341 -0.91 -76.30 -0.06
N SER A 342 0.38 -76.54 -0.35
CA SER A 342 1.12 -76.04 -1.53
C SER A 342 1.30 -74.53 -1.84
N ARG A 343 2.58 -74.11 -1.80
CA ARG A 343 3.40 -73.33 -2.77
C ARG A 343 2.87 -72.06 -3.48
N ASN A 344 3.79 -71.07 -3.46
CA ASN A 344 4.16 -70.06 -4.47
C ASN A 344 3.52 -68.65 -4.43
N GLY A 345 4.35 -67.65 -4.08
CA GLY A 345 4.73 -66.54 -4.98
C GLY A 345 3.87 -65.26 -5.09
N LEU A 346 4.39 -64.16 -4.50
CA LEU A 346 4.36 -62.72 -4.94
C LEU A 346 2.99 -62.01 -5.16
N PRO A 347 2.95 -60.66 -5.28
CA PRO A 347 3.60 -59.59 -4.52
C PRO A 347 2.57 -58.67 -3.83
N VAL A 348 3.09 -57.76 -2.99
CA VAL A 348 2.35 -56.72 -2.28
C VAL A 348 1.76 -55.69 -3.26
N ASN A 349 0.44 -55.57 -3.29
CA ASN A 349 -0.30 -54.55 -4.02
C ASN A 349 -0.78 -53.48 -3.02
N ILE A 350 -0.10 -52.34 -2.93
CA ILE A 350 -0.55 -51.18 -2.13
C ILE A 350 -1.44 -50.35 -3.02
N GLN A 351 -2.75 -50.57 -2.90
CA GLN A 351 -3.77 -49.78 -3.56
C GLN A 351 -4.05 -48.54 -2.70
N TYR A 352 -3.56 -47.37 -3.13
CA TYR A 352 -3.90 -46.10 -2.47
C TYR A 352 -5.37 -45.77 -2.73
N LYS A 353 -6.16 -45.83 -1.66
CA LYS A 353 -7.57 -45.43 -1.67
C LYS A 353 -7.64 -43.94 -1.33
N TYR A 354 -7.67 -43.08 -2.36
CA TYR A 354 -7.96 -41.66 -2.20
C TYR A 354 -9.43 -41.50 -1.78
N GLU A 355 -9.66 -41.11 -0.52
CA GLU A 355 -10.97 -40.63 -0.10
C GLU A 355 -11.21 -39.23 -0.66
N ASN A 356 -12.21 -39.14 -1.54
CA ASN A 356 -12.73 -37.89 -2.06
C ASN A 356 -13.30 -37.03 -0.91
N ILE A 357 -12.54 -36.04 -0.45
CA ILE A 357 -13.09 -34.95 0.37
C ILE A 357 -13.92 -34.06 -0.55
N ARG A 358 -15.22 -34.38 -0.65
CA ARG A 358 -16.23 -33.53 -1.28
C ARG A 358 -16.39 -32.24 -0.47
N PHE A 359 -15.81 -31.15 -0.95
CA PHE A 359 -16.21 -29.81 -0.52
C PHE A 359 -17.67 -29.58 -0.92
N LYS A 360 -18.56 -29.51 0.09
CA LYS A 360 -19.93 -29.04 -0.11
C LYS A 360 -19.88 -27.58 -0.56
N SER A 361 -20.33 -27.34 -1.79
CA SER A 361 -20.56 -26.02 -2.36
C SER A 361 -21.49 -25.20 -1.45
N ILE A 362 -20.95 -24.16 -0.82
CA ILE A 362 -21.76 -23.08 -0.23
C ILE A 362 -22.22 -22.22 -1.41
N LYS A 363 -23.45 -22.45 -1.86
CA LYS A 363 -24.15 -21.62 -2.84
C LYS A 363 -25.22 -20.83 -2.09
N ARG A 364 -25.20 -19.50 -2.27
CA ARG A 364 -26.20 -18.45 -1.93
C ARG A 364 -25.85 -17.52 -0.75
N ARG A 365 -25.35 -16.33 -1.07
CA ARG A 365 -26.07 -15.02 -1.04
C ARG A 365 -25.03 -13.89 -1.06
N SER A 366 -24.68 -13.43 -2.26
CA SER A 366 -24.05 -12.13 -2.50
C SER A 366 -24.13 -11.83 -4.00
N GLU A 367 -25.35 -11.81 -4.53
CA GLU A 367 -25.66 -11.25 -5.85
C GLU A 367 -26.52 -10.00 -5.61
N GLU A 368 -25.86 -8.92 -5.22
CA GLU A 368 -26.34 -7.53 -5.10
C GLU A 368 -25.13 -6.81 -4.47
N ILE A 369 -24.35 -5.92 -5.09
CA ILE A 369 -24.51 -4.99 -6.20
C ILE A 369 -23.13 -4.96 -6.89
N LEU A 370 -23.00 -5.55 -8.07
CA LEU A 370 -21.82 -5.38 -8.92
C LEU A 370 -22.24 -4.56 -10.13
N ALA A 371 -21.69 -3.35 -10.23
CA ALA A 371 -21.92 -2.48 -11.38
C ALA A 371 -21.62 -3.24 -12.70
N PRO A 372 -22.37 -3.01 -13.78
CA PRO A 372 -22.22 -3.75 -15.04
C PRO A 372 -20.79 -3.78 -15.59
N THR A 373 -19.97 -2.77 -15.27
CA THR A 373 -18.56 -2.67 -15.64
C THR A 373 -17.67 -3.67 -14.89
N VAL A 374 -17.93 -3.94 -13.61
CA VAL A 374 -17.16 -4.90 -12.79
C VAL A 374 -17.55 -6.33 -13.14
N LYS A 375 -18.82 -6.57 -13.50
CA LYS A 375 -19.25 -7.87 -14.02
C LYS A 375 -18.57 -8.22 -15.35
N ARG A 376 -18.35 -7.23 -16.22
CA ARG A 376 -17.63 -7.40 -17.49
C ARG A 376 -16.15 -7.71 -17.27
N ILE A 377 -15.51 -7.06 -16.31
CA ILE A 377 -14.14 -7.37 -15.89
C ILE A 377 -14.07 -8.75 -15.24
N TYR A 378 -15.05 -9.14 -14.42
CA TYR A 378 -15.12 -10.50 -13.86
C TYR A 378 -15.32 -11.56 -14.94
N GLU A 379 -16.12 -11.30 -15.97
CA GLU A 379 -16.34 -12.23 -17.09
C GLU A 379 -15.16 -12.26 -18.09
N GLU A 380 -14.35 -11.21 -18.15
CA GLU A 380 -13.10 -11.16 -18.95
C GLU A 380 -11.86 -11.69 -18.18
N LEU A 381 -11.83 -11.58 -16.83
CA LEU A 381 -10.78 -12.12 -15.95
C LEU A 381 -11.05 -13.56 -15.49
N ILE A 382 -12.30 -14.03 -15.53
CA ILE A 382 -12.56 -15.45 -15.68
C ILE A 382 -12.07 -15.80 -17.07
N ILE A 383 -10.80 -16.21 -17.15
CA ILE A 383 -10.18 -16.74 -18.36
C ILE A 383 -11.22 -17.64 -19.04
N PRO A 384 -11.65 -17.32 -20.29
CA PRO A 384 -12.60 -18.17 -20.99
C PRO A 384 -12.09 -19.60 -20.90
N ARG A 385 -12.94 -20.55 -20.50
CA ARG A 385 -12.69 -22.00 -20.54
C ARG A 385 -12.52 -22.48 -22.00
N LYS A 386 -11.77 -21.79 -22.84
CA LYS A 386 -11.45 -22.15 -24.21
C LYS A 386 -10.08 -22.79 -24.22
N LYS A 387 -10.10 -24.11 -24.47
CA LYS A 387 -8.94 -25.01 -24.58
C LYS A 387 -8.01 -24.97 -23.37
N ARG A 388 -8.49 -25.41 -22.21
CA ARG A 388 -7.58 -26.07 -21.25
C ARG A 388 -6.94 -27.23 -22.03
N SER A 389 -5.62 -27.30 -22.08
CA SER A 389 -4.93 -28.59 -22.23
C SER A 389 -5.62 -29.55 -21.27
N ASP A 390 -6.06 -30.70 -21.78
CA ASP A 390 -6.81 -31.66 -20.98
C ASP A 390 -6.03 -31.94 -19.69
N PRO A 391 -6.59 -31.70 -18.48
CA PRO A 391 -5.92 -32.03 -17.23
C PRO A 391 -5.40 -33.49 -17.22
N ASN A 392 -6.03 -34.37 -18.01
CA ASN A 392 -5.58 -35.74 -18.21
C ASN A 392 -4.24 -35.87 -18.96
N GLN A 393 -3.82 -34.90 -19.78
CA GLN A 393 -2.50 -34.89 -20.42
C GLN A 393 -1.37 -34.52 -19.44
N ILE A 394 -1.66 -33.69 -18.44
CA ILE A 394 -0.67 -33.32 -17.41
C ILE A 394 -0.52 -34.48 -16.41
N LEU A 395 -1.61 -35.19 -16.12
CA LEU A 395 -1.60 -36.41 -15.31
C LEU A 395 -0.84 -37.58 -15.98
N ALA A 396 -0.62 -37.53 -17.29
CA ALA A 396 0.18 -38.53 -18.01
C ALA A 396 1.69 -38.33 -17.84
N LEU A 397 2.14 -37.15 -17.41
CA LEU A 397 3.54 -36.88 -17.07
C LEU A 397 3.74 -37.20 -15.59
N GLU A 398 4.03 -38.47 -15.26
CA GLU A 398 4.30 -38.89 -13.88
C GLU A 398 5.51 -38.16 -13.25
N VAL A 399 6.42 -37.63 -14.08
CA VAL A 399 7.63 -36.91 -13.62
C VAL A 399 7.89 -35.67 -14.49
N ILE A 400 7.89 -34.48 -13.87
CA ILE A 400 8.35 -33.23 -14.48
C ILE A 400 9.85 -33.05 -14.20
N ASN A 401 10.62 -32.71 -15.22
CA ASN A 401 12.06 -32.46 -15.14
C ASN A 401 12.47 -31.29 -16.06
N THR A 402 13.76 -30.99 -16.12
CA THR A 402 14.31 -29.90 -16.95
C THR A 402 14.05 -30.07 -18.44
N ASP A 403 13.92 -31.31 -18.90
CA ASP A 403 13.81 -31.64 -20.33
C ASP A 403 12.39 -31.45 -20.84
N ASN A 404 11.38 -31.71 -20.00
CA ASN A 404 9.98 -31.68 -20.40
C ASN A 404 9.16 -30.50 -19.84
N ILE A 405 9.66 -29.74 -18.87
CA ILE A 405 8.88 -28.65 -18.25
C ILE A 405 8.45 -27.59 -19.28
N CYS A 406 9.28 -27.30 -20.28
CA CYS A 406 8.97 -26.31 -21.30
C CYS A 406 7.84 -26.76 -22.26
N ASP A 407 7.52 -28.05 -22.29
CA ASP A 407 6.47 -28.62 -23.15
C ASP A 407 5.06 -28.39 -22.59
N LEU A 408 4.96 -28.01 -21.31
CA LEU A 408 3.68 -27.67 -20.65
C LEU A 408 3.02 -26.42 -21.24
N GLY A 409 3.77 -25.61 -21.99
CA GLY A 409 3.27 -24.41 -22.65
C GLY A 409 3.17 -23.18 -21.75
N VAL A 410 2.91 -22.03 -22.38
CA VAL A 410 2.98 -20.71 -21.74
C VAL A 410 1.99 -20.59 -20.57
N ASP A 411 0.74 -21.01 -20.76
CA ASP A 411 -0.33 -20.74 -19.80
C ASP A 411 -0.15 -21.48 -18.48
N ILE A 412 0.21 -22.78 -18.56
CA ILE A 412 0.46 -23.60 -17.38
C ILE A 412 1.69 -23.08 -16.62
N LEU A 413 2.79 -22.84 -17.33
CA LEU A 413 4.02 -22.35 -16.70
C LEU A 413 3.79 -20.99 -16.03
N THR A 414 3.19 -20.03 -16.72
CA THR A 414 2.85 -18.72 -16.13
C THR A 414 2.05 -18.91 -14.85
N GLN A 415 0.98 -19.71 -14.88
CA GLN A 415 0.15 -19.94 -13.70
C GLN A 415 0.93 -20.57 -12.54
N GLN A 416 1.75 -21.57 -12.81
CA GLN A 416 2.52 -22.27 -11.77
C GLN A 416 3.65 -21.39 -11.19
N PHE A 417 4.29 -20.54 -12.00
CA PHE A 417 5.25 -19.57 -11.47
C PHE A 417 4.59 -18.50 -10.59
N ILE A 418 3.44 -17.95 -11.01
CA ILE A 418 2.68 -17.00 -10.20
C ILE A 418 2.23 -17.64 -8.88
N PHE A 419 1.71 -18.86 -8.95
CA PHE A 419 1.33 -19.61 -7.75
C PHE A 419 2.51 -19.75 -6.79
N ARG A 420 3.70 -20.09 -7.32
CA ARG A 420 4.92 -20.24 -6.52
C ARG A 420 5.35 -18.92 -5.89
N ASP A 421 5.35 -17.83 -6.65
CA ASP A 421 5.75 -16.51 -6.17
C ASP A 421 4.86 -15.99 -5.05
N ILE A 422 3.54 -16.09 -5.21
CA ILE A 422 2.60 -15.71 -4.16
C ILE A 422 2.88 -16.52 -2.90
N LYS A 423 3.18 -17.82 -2.99
CA LYS A 423 3.52 -18.64 -1.82
C LYS A 423 4.80 -18.16 -1.14
N ILE A 424 5.84 -17.87 -1.91
CA ILE A 424 7.11 -17.35 -1.38
C ILE A 424 6.87 -16.02 -0.65
N LEU A 425 6.22 -15.06 -1.29
CA LEU A 425 5.95 -13.75 -0.69
C LEU A 425 4.97 -13.82 0.49
N GLN A 426 4.03 -14.78 0.46
CA GLN A 426 3.13 -15.07 1.59
C GLN A 426 3.84 -15.73 2.78
N MET A 427 5.08 -16.20 2.66
CA MET A 427 5.88 -16.67 3.79
C MET A 427 6.60 -15.55 4.55
N ILE A 428 6.77 -14.36 3.95
CA ILE A 428 7.45 -13.23 4.61
C ILE A 428 6.73 -12.82 5.90
N SER A 429 7.39 -12.86 7.05
CA SER A 429 6.74 -12.48 8.30
C SER A 429 6.44 -10.98 8.31
N ILE A 430 5.18 -10.60 8.52
CA ILE A 430 4.78 -9.18 8.63
C ILE A 430 5.50 -8.50 9.80
N GLN A 431 5.79 -9.24 10.87
CA GLN A 431 6.53 -8.74 12.04
C GLN A 431 8.00 -8.41 11.74
N GLU A 432 8.55 -8.97 10.66
CA GLU A 432 9.94 -8.77 10.27
C GLU A 432 10.07 -7.74 9.14
N VAL A 433 8.98 -7.26 8.56
CA VAL A 433 8.98 -6.32 7.42
C VAL A 433 9.81 -5.06 7.70
N MET A 434 9.81 -4.58 8.95
CA MET A 434 10.61 -3.44 9.39
C MET A 434 12.13 -3.68 9.36
N LEU A 435 12.57 -4.93 9.31
CA LEU A 435 13.98 -5.30 9.18
C LEU A 435 14.46 -5.34 7.72
N ALA A 436 13.53 -5.24 6.75
CA ALA A 436 13.83 -5.24 5.32
C ALA A 436 14.78 -6.38 4.91
N ASP A 437 15.95 -6.07 4.35
CA ASP A 437 16.96 -7.03 3.90
C ASP A 437 17.60 -7.87 5.03
N LYS A 438 17.45 -7.42 6.29
CA LYS A 438 17.93 -8.14 7.48
C LYS A 438 16.90 -9.13 8.04
N ALA A 439 15.66 -9.14 7.51
CA ALA A 439 14.63 -10.08 7.94
C ALA A 439 14.95 -11.50 7.44
N PRO A 440 15.02 -12.52 8.31
CA PRO A 440 15.26 -13.90 7.90
C PRO A 440 14.23 -14.40 6.86
N SER A 441 12.95 -14.07 7.04
CA SER A 441 11.91 -14.49 6.10
C SER A 441 12.01 -13.80 4.73
N ILE A 442 12.55 -12.58 4.65
CA ILE A 442 12.82 -11.89 3.38
C ILE A 442 14.07 -12.48 2.72
N GLN A 443 15.13 -12.77 3.48
CA GLN A 443 16.34 -13.42 2.97
C GLN A 443 16.01 -14.78 2.37
N GLN A 444 15.21 -15.60 3.06
CA GLN A 444 14.74 -16.88 2.53
C GLN A 444 13.94 -16.69 1.22
N ALA A 445 13.06 -15.69 1.16
CA ALA A 445 12.31 -15.41 -0.07
C ALA A 445 13.24 -15.03 -1.23
N ILE A 446 14.27 -14.21 -0.97
CA ILE A 446 15.28 -13.83 -1.97
C ILE A 446 16.05 -15.06 -2.44
N GLU A 447 16.52 -15.91 -1.53
CA GLU A 447 17.27 -17.14 -1.86
C GLU A 447 16.47 -18.05 -2.79
N THR A 448 15.19 -18.30 -2.46
CA THR A 448 14.32 -19.11 -3.32
C THR A 448 14.09 -18.45 -4.68
N LEU A 449 13.90 -17.12 -4.75
CA LEU A 449 13.75 -16.41 -6.03
C LEU A 449 15.03 -16.44 -6.88
N VAL A 450 16.20 -16.34 -6.26
CA VAL A 450 17.50 -16.48 -6.93
C VAL A 450 17.65 -17.89 -7.51
N SER A 451 17.14 -18.92 -6.84
CA SER A 451 17.18 -20.25 -7.39
C SER A 451 16.18 -20.47 -8.53
N ILE A 452 15.00 -19.84 -8.48
CA ILE A 452 14.09 -19.77 -9.63
C ILE A 452 14.77 -19.09 -10.82
N GLU A 453 15.49 -17.99 -10.58
CA GLU A 453 16.29 -17.31 -11.61
C GLU A 453 17.33 -18.24 -12.25
N LYS A 454 18.08 -18.99 -11.42
CA LYS A 454 19.06 -19.98 -11.89
C LYS A 454 18.41 -21.08 -12.73
N LEU A 455 17.26 -21.59 -12.30
CA LEU A 455 16.47 -22.57 -13.05
C LEU A 455 16.05 -22.01 -14.42
N ILE A 456 15.51 -20.78 -14.47
CA ILE A 456 15.10 -20.14 -15.73
C ILE A 456 16.30 -20.02 -16.69
N LEU A 457 17.47 -19.61 -16.18
CA LEU A 457 18.69 -19.53 -16.99
C LEU A 457 19.12 -20.90 -17.53
N GLN A 458 18.94 -21.98 -16.76
CA GLN A 458 19.20 -23.35 -17.21
C GLN A 458 18.21 -23.82 -18.28
N LEU A 459 16.95 -23.38 -18.23
CA LEU A 459 15.93 -23.76 -19.21
C LEU A 459 16.04 -22.99 -20.54
N ILE A 460 16.64 -21.80 -20.54
CA ILE A 460 16.87 -20.99 -21.74
C ILE A 460 18.14 -21.45 -22.47
N VAL A 461 18.10 -22.66 -23.02
CA VAL A 461 19.22 -23.25 -23.78
C VAL A 461 19.12 -22.95 -25.27
N VAL A 462 17.89 -22.87 -25.80
CA VAL A 462 17.63 -22.78 -27.23
C VAL A 462 16.68 -21.64 -27.57
N LYS A 463 16.66 -21.24 -28.85
CA LYS A 463 15.80 -20.16 -29.36
C LYS A 463 14.31 -20.36 -29.05
N GLY A 464 13.86 -21.61 -29.02
CA GLY A 464 12.48 -21.97 -28.68
C GLY A 464 12.11 -21.57 -27.26
N THR A 465 12.94 -21.99 -26.28
CA THR A 465 12.71 -21.67 -24.87
C THR A 465 12.95 -20.19 -24.58
N PHE A 466 13.89 -19.52 -25.25
CA PHE A 466 14.03 -18.07 -25.19
C PHE A 466 12.74 -17.31 -25.56
N LYS A 467 12.10 -17.70 -26.69
CA LYS A 467 10.81 -17.13 -27.11
C LYS A 467 9.66 -17.49 -26.17
N LEU A 468 9.71 -18.67 -25.57
CA LEU A 468 8.75 -19.11 -24.55
C LEU A 468 8.80 -18.20 -23.33
N PHE A 469 9.98 -17.98 -22.74
CA PHE A 469 10.13 -17.17 -21.53
C PHE A 469 9.83 -15.68 -21.74
N ILE A 470 10.05 -15.11 -22.93
CA ILE A 470 9.56 -13.75 -23.27
C ILE A 470 8.02 -13.68 -23.13
N LYS A 471 7.31 -14.70 -23.62
CA LYS A 471 5.85 -14.74 -23.55
C LYS A 471 5.36 -14.98 -22.12
N ILE A 472 6.02 -15.87 -21.38
CA ILE A 472 5.69 -16.14 -19.97
C ILE A 472 5.87 -14.87 -19.15
N ALA A 473 7.00 -14.16 -19.30
CA ALA A 473 7.28 -12.91 -18.59
C ALA A 473 6.19 -11.84 -18.81
N MET A 474 5.79 -11.63 -20.06
CA MET A 474 4.71 -10.69 -20.39
C MET A 474 3.37 -11.14 -19.78
N LYS A 475 3.07 -12.44 -19.84
CA LYS A 475 1.82 -12.96 -19.31
C LYS A 475 1.76 -12.91 -17.77
N CYS A 476 2.89 -13.05 -17.07
CA CYS A 476 2.98 -12.77 -15.64
C CYS A 476 2.56 -11.32 -15.34
N CYS A 477 3.13 -10.35 -16.06
CA CYS A 477 2.78 -8.93 -15.90
C CYS A 477 1.29 -8.66 -16.20
N GLU A 478 0.74 -9.31 -17.23
CA GLU A 478 -0.69 -9.19 -17.58
C GLU A 478 -1.60 -9.68 -16.45
N LEU A 479 -1.19 -10.75 -15.76
CA LEU A 479 -1.88 -11.35 -14.61
C LEU A 479 -1.53 -10.69 -13.26
N GLY A 480 -0.73 -9.63 -13.27
CA GLY A 480 -0.43 -8.84 -12.07
C GLY A 480 0.79 -9.31 -11.27
N ASP A 481 1.51 -10.32 -11.75
CA ASP A 481 2.79 -10.74 -11.19
C ASP A 481 3.95 -10.04 -11.89
N PHE A 482 4.34 -8.90 -11.32
CA PHE A 482 5.50 -8.15 -11.81
C PHE A 482 6.81 -8.73 -11.30
N ASN A 483 6.83 -9.47 -10.18
CA ASN A 483 8.05 -10.00 -9.59
C ASN A 483 8.67 -11.08 -10.48
N ILE A 484 7.91 -12.14 -10.79
CA ILE A 484 8.35 -13.19 -11.72
C ILE A 484 8.51 -12.65 -13.13
N GLY A 485 7.59 -11.76 -13.56
CA GLY A 485 7.70 -11.09 -14.85
C GLY A 485 9.06 -10.40 -15.02
N PHE A 486 9.51 -9.69 -13.98
CA PHE A 486 10.81 -9.01 -13.96
C PHE A 486 11.98 -9.99 -13.89
N ILE A 487 11.93 -11.03 -13.05
CA ILE A 487 12.98 -12.05 -12.96
C ILE A 487 13.20 -12.73 -14.31
N MET A 488 12.12 -13.15 -14.98
CA MET A 488 12.18 -13.77 -16.30
C MET A 488 12.71 -12.81 -17.37
N TYR A 489 12.21 -11.58 -17.39
CA TYR A 489 12.71 -10.54 -18.30
C TYR A 489 14.23 -10.35 -18.12
N SER A 490 14.68 -10.25 -16.87
CA SER A 490 16.08 -10.05 -16.53
C SER A 490 16.95 -11.25 -16.97
N CYS A 491 16.45 -12.49 -16.86
CA CYS A 491 17.11 -13.68 -17.40
C CYS A 491 17.21 -13.63 -18.94
N VAL A 492 16.12 -13.27 -19.62
CA VAL A 492 16.10 -13.11 -21.08
C VAL A 492 17.12 -12.05 -21.52
N VAL A 493 17.19 -10.91 -20.84
CA VAL A 493 18.20 -9.87 -21.13
C VAL A 493 19.62 -10.43 -20.97
N GLN A 494 19.91 -11.14 -19.87
CA GLN A 494 21.23 -11.72 -19.64
C GLN A 494 21.62 -12.72 -20.74
N ILE A 495 20.70 -13.59 -21.16
CA ILE A 495 20.94 -14.53 -22.26
C ILE A 495 21.10 -13.79 -23.58
N SER A 496 20.35 -12.72 -23.81
CA SER A 496 20.43 -11.95 -25.06
C SER A 496 21.77 -11.24 -25.25
N VAL A 497 22.39 -10.80 -24.15
CA VAL A 497 23.75 -10.23 -24.16
C VAL A 497 24.77 -11.32 -24.47
N LYS A 498 24.62 -12.50 -23.87
CA LYS A 498 25.52 -13.65 -24.13
C LYS A 498 25.35 -14.24 -25.53
N ASN A 499 24.14 -14.19 -26.08
CA ASN A 499 23.79 -14.76 -27.38
C ASN A 499 22.97 -13.76 -28.23
N PRO A 500 23.59 -12.73 -28.82
CA PRO A 500 22.86 -11.68 -29.57
C PRO A 500 22.04 -12.22 -30.75
N SER A 501 22.43 -13.37 -31.31
CA SER A 501 21.70 -14.05 -32.39
C SER A 501 20.25 -14.41 -32.01
N PHE A 502 19.95 -14.58 -30.72
CA PHE A 502 18.60 -14.88 -30.25
C PHE A 502 17.65 -13.69 -30.45
N LEU A 503 18.15 -12.44 -30.36
CA LEU A 503 17.35 -11.22 -30.57
C LEU A 503 17.05 -10.99 -32.04
N ASN A 504 18.03 -11.19 -32.92
CA ASN A 504 17.90 -10.92 -34.36
C ASN A 504 16.80 -11.74 -35.05
N GLU A 505 16.45 -12.89 -34.47
CA GLU A 505 15.44 -13.82 -34.99
C GLU A 505 14.10 -13.77 -34.23
N LEU A 506 13.93 -12.78 -33.34
CA LEU A 506 12.63 -12.46 -32.76
C LEU A 506 11.77 -11.81 -33.86
N LYS A 507 10.86 -12.59 -34.45
CA LYS A 507 9.79 -12.05 -35.30
C LYS A 507 8.73 -11.36 -34.41
N LYS A 508 7.60 -12.04 -34.17
CA LYS A 508 6.50 -11.53 -33.34
C LYS A 508 6.88 -11.28 -31.87
N SER A 509 7.83 -12.05 -31.34
CA SER A 509 8.28 -11.92 -29.95
C SER A 509 9.12 -10.66 -29.69
N LYS A 510 9.59 -9.95 -30.74
CA LYS A 510 10.40 -8.73 -30.58
C LYS A 510 9.60 -7.61 -29.92
N LEU A 511 8.38 -7.38 -30.40
CA LEU A 511 7.48 -6.38 -29.84
C LEU A 511 7.17 -6.65 -28.35
N ILE A 512 7.01 -7.92 -27.98
CA ILE A 512 6.77 -8.32 -26.57
C ILE A 512 8.00 -7.99 -25.72
N PHE A 513 9.19 -8.31 -26.23
CA PHE A 513 10.44 -8.01 -25.56
C PHE A 513 10.66 -6.49 -25.40
N GLU A 514 10.40 -5.70 -26.43
CA GLU A 514 10.47 -4.23 -26.38
C GLU A 514 9.48 -3.64 -25.37
N ARG A 515 8.26 -4.18 -25.30
CA ARG A 515 7.26 -3.77 -24.29
C ARG A 515 7.70 -4.10 -22.87
N LEU A 516 8.31 -5.27 -22.65
CA LEU A 516 8.90 -5.63 -21.35
C LEU A 516 10.06 -4.69 -20.99
N GLN A 517 10.89 -4.33 -21.96
CA GLN A 517 11.99 -3.39 -21.77
C GLN A 517 11.49 -1.99 -21.42
N GLU A 518 10.43 -1.51 -22.06
CA GLU A 518 9.79 -0.25 -21.70
C GLU A 518 9.18 -0.31 -20.29
N LEU A 519 8.43 -1.37 -19.98
CA LEU A 519 7.78 -1.56 -18.68
C LEU A 519 8.79 -1.56 -17.53
N PHE A 520 9.89 -2.30 -17.68
CA PHE A 520 10.92 -2.48 -16.65
C PHE A 520 12.12 -1.54 -16.80
N SER A 521 11.98 -0.48 -17.61
CA SER A 521 13.02 0.55 -17.73
C SER A 521 13.35 1.13 -16.35
N ILE A 522 14.66 1.25 -16.06
CA ILE A 522 15.16 1.88 -14.83
C ILE A 522 14.99 3.41 -14.86
N SER A 523 14.65 3.99 -16.01
CA SER A 523 14.48 5.43 -16.18
C SER A 523 13.46 6.00 -15.18
N LYS A 524 13.79 7.15 -14.57
CA LYS A 524 12.94 7.86 -13.61
C LYS A 524 12.45 6.95 -12.46
N ASN A 525 13.35 6.14 -11.91
CA ASN A 525 13.06 5.22 -10.79
C ASN A 525 11.91 4.26 -11.10
N HIS A 526 12.01 3.52 -12.21
CA HIS A 526 11.02 2.52 -12.62
C HIS A 526 9.60 3.07 -12.81
N GLN A 527 9.46 4.30 -13.32
CA GLN A 527 8.18 5.00 -13.44
C GLN A 527 7.10 4.16 -14.13
N ASN A 528 7.42 3.52 -15.26
CA ASN A 528 6.45 2.76 -16.05
C ASN A 528 5.88 1.56 -15.28
N TYR A 529 6.75 0.79 -14.60
CA TYR A 529 6.33 -0.29 -13.70
C TYR A 529 5.45 0.25 -12.58
N ARG A 530 5.85 1.33 -11.91
CA ARG A 530 5.08 1.89 -10.78
C ARG A 530 3.69 2.34 -11.21
N GLU A 531 3.58 3.01 -12.36
CA GLU A 531 2.29 3.43 -12.91
C GLU A 531 1.40 2.24 -13.28
N GLU A 532 1.96 1.18 -13.89
CA GLU A 532 1.19 -0.02 -14.21
C GLU A 532 0.80 -0.81 -12.96
N PHE A 533 1.66 -0.85 -11.93
CA PHE A 533 1.41 -1.49 -10.64
C PHE A 533 0.24 -0.82 -9.90
N GLU A 534 0.21 0.51 -9.83
CA GLU A 534 -0.86 1.27 -9.17
C GLU A 534 -2.22 1.20 -9.90
N LYS A 535 -2.22 0.88 -11.20
CA LYS A 535 -3.47 0.65 -11.96
C LYS A 535 -4.12 -0.70 -11.65
N ARG A 536 -3.39 -1.65 -11.02
CA ARG A 536 -3.91 -2.99 -10.73
C ARG A 536 -4.79 -2.99 -9.49
N GLU A 537 -5.83 -3.82 -9.53
CA GLU A 537 -6.60 -4.14 -8.34
C GLU A 537 -5.72 -4.88 -7.33
N VAL A 538 -5.93 -4.61 -6.04
CA VAL A 538 -5.13 -5.17 -4.93
C VAL A 538 -5.04 -6.71 -4.99
N ALA A 539 -6.09 -7.39 -5.44
CA ALA A 539 -6.12 -8.85 -5.55
C ALA A 539 -5.16 -9.42 -6.60
N TYR A 540 -4.65 -8.59 -7.51
CA TYR A 540 -3.80 -8.95 -8.64
C TYR A 540 -2.57 -8.04 -8.71
N ARG A 541 -2.00 -7.70 -7.56
CA ARG A 541 -0.93 -6.71 -7.45
C ARG A 541 0.25 -7.28 -6.66
N ILE A 542 1.14 -8.00 -7.35
CA ILE A 542 2.33 -8.61 -6.75
C ILE A 542 3.56 -7.74 -7.12
N PRO A 543 4.23 -7.11 -6.13
CA PRO A 543 5.31 -6.16 -6.37
C PRO A 543 6.61 -6.86 -6.70
N ILE A 544 7.49 -6.18 -7.42
CA ILE A 544 8.88 -6.60 -7.55
C ILE A 544 9.56 -6.46 -6.18
N LEU A 545 9.92 -7.59 -5.56
CA LEU A 545 10.42 -7.62 -4.18
C LEU A 545 11.68 -6.77 -4.00
N THR A 546 12.60 -6.78 -4.97
CA THR A 546 13.85 -6.02 -4.88
C THR A 546 13.65 -4.50 -4.93
N ILE A 547 12.69 -4.00 -5.73
CA ILE A 547 12.31 -2.58 -5.75
C ILE A 547 11.66 -2.20 -4.42
N TRP A 548 10.77 -3.06 -3.91
CA TRP A 548 10.14 -2.86 -2.61
C TRP A 548 11.17 -2.80 -1.47
N ILE A 549 12.17 -3.70 -1.44
CA ILE A 549 13.25 -3.67 -0.44
C ILE A 549 14.03 -2.36 -0.54
N HIS A 550 14.39 -1.93 -1.75
CA HIS A 550 15.10 -0.67 -1.96
C HIS A 550 14.29 0.52 -1.43
N ASP A 551 13.00 0.62 -1.76
CA ASP A 551 12.13 1.68 -1.28
C ASP A 551 12.01 1.69 0.25
N MET A 552 11.91 0.51 0.87
CA MET A 552 11.87 0.36 2.31
C MET A 552 13.18 0.82 2.97
N LEU A 553 14.33 0.39 2.44
CA LEU A 553 15.64 0.79 2.96
C LEU A 553 15.88 2.29 2.84
N SER A 554 15.62 2.87 1.66
CA SER A 554 15.73 4.33 1.45
C SER A 554 14.83 5.10 2.42
N SER A 555 13.63 4.59 2.72
CA SER A 555 12.73 5.21 3.69
C SER A 555 13.24 5.07 5.12
N LEU A 556 13.83 3.93 5.48
CA LEU A 556 14.37 3.69 6.82
C LEU A 556 15.62 4.53 7.12
N GLU A 557 16.41 4.87 6.10
CA GLU A 557 17.59 5.74 6.19
C GLU A 557 17.26 7.21 6.51
N GLU A 558 16.07 7.70 6.16
CA GLU A 558 15.64 9.06 6.51
C GLU A 558 15.58 9.25 8.05
N GLU A 559 15.76 10.47 8.57
CA GLU A 559 15.59 10.73 10.00
C GLU A 559 14.13 10.52 10.42
N THR A 560 13.91 9.73 11.49
CA THR A 560 12.56 9.48 12.03
C THR A 560 12.02 10.70 12.76
N LYS A 561 12.89 11.42 13.47
CA LYS A 561 12.54 12.63 14.21
C LYS A 561 13.39 13.79 13.72
N ILE A 562 12.73 14.92 13.46
CA ILE A 562 13.35 16.21 13.23
C ILE A 562 13.07 17.00 14.51
N GLU A 563 14.13 17.33 15.24
CA GLU A 563 14.06 17.85 16.62
C GLU A 563 13.26 16.92 17.55
N TYR A 564 12.01 17.26 17.86
CA TYR A 564 11.11 16.52 18.76
C TYR A 564 9.86 15.98 18.04
N ARG A 565 9.72 16.21 16.73
CA ARG A 565 8.55 15.83 15.92
C ARG A 565 8.90 14.72 14.93
N PHE A 566 7.91 13.95 14.50
CA PHE A 566 8.10 12.86 13.56
C PHE A 566 8.05 13.35 12.11
N ASN A 567 8.97 12.87 11.28
CA ASN A 567 8.99 13.11 9.85
C ASN A 567 7.83 12.36 9.16
N VAL A 568 6.77 13.07 8.79
CA VAL A 568 5.54 12.48 8.23
C VAL A 568 5.78 11.91 6.82
N ARG A 569 6.74 12.45 6.06
CA ARG A 569 7.13 11.88 4.76
C ARG A 569 7.70 10.47 4.93
N LYS A 570 8.61 10.27 5.89
CA LYS A 570 9.16 8.94 6.21
C LYS A 570 8.05 7.99 6.64
N LEU A 571 7.20 8.41 7.58
CA LEU A 571 6.07 7.59 8.06
C LEU A 571 5.17 7.16 6.89
N LYS A 572 4.87 8.08 5.98
CA LYS A 572 4.08 7.79 4.77
C LYS A 572 4.76 6.76 3.87
N ASN A 573 6.03 6.91 3.56
CA ASN A 573 6.73 5.97 2.68
C ASN A 573 6.80 4.56 3.29
N VAL A 574 7.11 4.48 4.59
CA VAL A 574 7.14 3.21 5.33
C VAL A 574 5.74 2.58 5.40
N SER A 575 4.70 3.40 5.64
CA SER A 575 3.31 2.92 5.66
C SER A 575 2.89 2.25 4.35
N LEU A 576 3.28 2.82 3.21
CA LEU A 576 2.99 2.27 1.88
C LEU A 576 3.70 0.93 1.66
N CYS A 577 4.96 0.81 2.10
CA CYS A 577 5.73 -0.42 2.00
C CYS A 577 5.08 -1.54 2.82
N ILE A 578 4.74 -1.27 4.08
CA ILE A 578 4.11 -2.26 4.98
C ILE A 578 2.72 -2.64 4.48
N LYS A 579 1.91 -1.67 4.06
CA LYS A 579 0.59 -1.90 3.49
C LYS A 579 0.65 -2.87 2.30
N THR A 580 1.61 -2.67 1.41
CA THR A 580 1.82 -3.55 0.24
C THR A 580 2.09 -5.01 0.68
N MET A 581 2.91 -5.22 1.71
CA MET A 581 3.21 -6.57 2.23
C MET A 581 2.01 -7.23 2.92
N ILE A 582 1.17 -6.44 3.60
CA ILE A 582 -0.06 -6.95 4.21
C ILE A 582 -1.08 -7.32 3.14
N GLU A 583 -1.26 -6.47 2.13
CA GLU A 583 -2.14 -6.75 1.00
C GLU A 583 -1.75 -8.06 0.28
N LEU A 584 -0.46 -8.32 0.10
CA LEU A 584 0.06 -9.60 -0.42
C LEU A 584 -0.43 -10.82 0.37
N LYS A 585 -0.59 -10.72 1.69
CA LYS A 585 -1.14 -11.81 2.53
C LYS A 585 -2.61 -12.09 2.25
N THR A 586 -3.33 -11.11 1.72
CA THR A 586 -4.77 -11.22 1.44
C THR A 586 -5.08 -11.75 0.05
N ILE A 587 -4.08 -11.80 -0.85
CA ILE A 587 -4.24 -12.30 -2.22
C ILE A 587 -4.71 -13.76 -2.17
N LYS A 588 -5.90 -14.00 -2.71
CA LYS A 588 -6.46 -15.34 -2.90
C LYS A 588 -6.11 -15.82 -4.31
N ILE A 589 -5.33 -16.89 -4.36
CA ILE A 589 -4.87 -17.47 -5.62
C ILE A 589 -6.04 -18.17 -6.31
N ALA A 590 -6.52 -17.60 -7.42
CA ALA A 590 -7.51 -18.24 -8.31
C ALA A 590 -6.82 -19.12 -9.38
N ILE A 591 -5.71 -19.76 -9.00
CA ILE A 591 -4.90 -20.62 -9.86
C ILE A 591 -4.86 -22.02 -9.24
N ASP A 592 -5.20 -23.02 -10.03
CA ASP A 592 -5.15 -24.41 -9.61
C ASP A 592 -3.68 -24.85 -9.45
N CYS A 593 -3.33 -25.41 -8.30
CA CYS A 593 -2.01 -25.99 -8.06
C CYS A 593 -1.85 -27.27 -8.88
N ILE A 594 -0.79 -27.36 -9.67
CA ILE A 594 -0.40 -28.60 -10.37
C ILE A 594 0.80 -29.17 -9.61
N TYR A 595 0.53 -30.13 -8.73
CA TYR A 595 1.52 -30.68 -7.79
C TYR A 595 2.84 -31.12 -8.46
N PRO A 596 2.86 -31.91 -9.56
CA PRO A 596 4.13 -32.31 -10.18
C PRO A 596 5.00 -31.13 -10.63
N VAL A 597 4.38 -30.03 -11.08
CA VAL A 597 5.11 -28.82 -11.50
C VAL A 597 5.62 -28.06 -10.28
N GLN A 598 4.79 -27.91 -9.24
CA GLN A 598 5.22 -27.26 -8.00
C GLN A 598 6.33 -28.04 -7.30
N ASP A 599 6.25 -29.37 -7.25
CA ASP A 599 7.28 -30.23 -6.67
C ASP A 599 8.60 -30.05 -7.41
N PHE A 600 8.56 -30.01 -8.75
CA PHE A 600 9.74 -29.67 -9.56
C PHE A 600 10.29 -28.28 -9.23
N LEU A 601 9.45 -27.24 -9.19
CA LEU A 601 9.90 -25.88 -8.83
C LEU A 601 10.46 -25.81 -7.40
N CYS A 602 9.95 -26.62 -6.47
CA CYS A 602 10.40 -26.69 -5.08
C CYS A 602 11.78 -27.34 -4.94
N GLN A 603 12.19 -28.24 -5.83
CA GLN A 603 13.51 -28.89 -5.77
C GLN A 603 14.67 -27.90 -5.94
N PHE A 604 14.40 -26.72 -6.49
CA PHE A 604 15.39 -25.68 -6.65
C PHE A 604 15.32 -24.64 -5.53
N SER A 605 14.39 -24.73 -4.56
CA SER A 605 14.09 -23.65 -3.60
C SER A 605 15.01 -23.56 -2.40
#